data_AF-A0A919G3S4-F1
#
_entry.id   AF-A0A919G3S4-F1
#
_cell.length_a   1.000
_cell.length_b   1.000
_cell.length_c   1.000
_cell.angle_alpha   90.00
_cell.angle_beta   90.00
_cell.angle_gamma   90.00
#
_symmetry.space_group_name_H-M   'P 1'
#
loop_
_entity.id
_entity.type
_entity.pdbx_description
1 polymer ?
#
loop_
_entity_poly.entity_id
_entity_poly.type
_entity_poly.pdbx_seq_one_letter_code
_entity_poly.pdbx_strand_id
1 'polypeptide(L)'
;MFATASWWRVPRRVGGGSGHPGGRLRRLPRHLPCDATSACLPRATSARRRHPRPPQAPPPPAAAVRVVATVQVMSDSSRDTAEGAGRGTAEHGSYRRLMPRDVEKISWLDPRTLWSARNGVVASWFGDPTGRTRSRWVAQRAAAGAREDKVIRRDDPDCFSFMVLGDPGEGGEAQYAVVPGFLKAGQGSAFAVIASDVIYPAGRTDDYGTKFFRPYQDYPAPIYAVPGNHDWYEGLGGFMRVFCGDAPPLAPEPAPRPLSRAWWRALLWHRPSPTDEQRLAEARALRSRPEQQAAQPGPYWAIDAGPVRIIGIDTGLLGTVDAEQGAWLREVSKGPRPKILVTGSPLYVNGEHHPCAIEGGGTVDDVVRDPAHHYVAAIGGDVHNYQRYPVDVEGRTIQYVVSGGGGAFTHATHTIPGVSVGNVTEEDFRCYPLRGDSLAFYSVLHGRRLRLRRFFTLTGAEATAVVAERLGIPPTRSGTPPVRLTRRIRLVASLLGTARRPGDPSRPRLAVRTVCTGLFSSASATYRPPFFKSFLRLDVTPAAISLRCFAATGNRAQELDPPVEDAVTIPLTGGSRAAESGRPPATDGFTVQA
;
A
#
# COMPACT_ATOMS: atom_id res chain seq x y z
N MET A 1 23.70 20.46 2.28
CA MET A 1 23.26 19.43 3.25
C MET A 1 21.79 19.10 2.98
N PHE A 2 21.54 18.30 1.95
CA PHE A 2 20.19 17.84 1.63
C PHE A 2 19.97 16.51 2.38
N ALA A 3 19.26 16.58 3.49
CA ALA A 3 18.75 15.38 4.14
C ALA A 3 17.47 15.00 3.38
N THR A 4 17.44 13.82 2.78
CA THR A 4 16.19 13.11 2.55
C THR A 4 15.57 12.92 3.93
N ALA A 5 14.65 13.82 4.28
CA ALA A 5 13.98 13.78 5.56
C ALA A 5 13.21 12.47 5.62
N SER A 6 13.62 11.57 6.50
CA SER A 6 12.67 10.62 7.07
C SER A 6 11.67 11.50 7.83
N TRP A 7 10.50 11.75 7.23
CA TRP A 7 9.52 12.75 7.68
C TRP A 7 8.83 12.39 9.02
N TRP A 8 9.29 11.35 9.72
CA TRP A 8 8.79 10.88 11.02
C TRP A 8 9.20 11.73 12.24
N ARG A 9 9.52 13.02 12.08
CA ARG A 9 9.78 13.91 13.23
C ARG A 9 8.96 15.19 13.16
N VAL A 10 7.72 15.10 13.64
CA VAL A 10 6.98 16.29 14.12
C VAL A 10 7.34 16.50 15.61
N PRO A 11 7.73 17.72 16.04
CA PRO A 11 7.95 18.00 17.45
C PRO A 11 6.61 18.01 18.22
N ARG A 12 6.53 17.21 19.30
CA ARG A 12 5.42 17.25 20.26
C ARG A 12 5.30 18.66 20.84
N ARG A 13 4.16 19.33 20.61
CA ARG A 13 3.67 20.41 21.48
C ARG A 13 2.40 19.93 22.16
N VAL A 14 2.50 19.68 23.46
CA VAL A 14 1.38 19.43 24.37
C VAL A 14 0.84 20.80 24.79
N GLY A 15 -0.44 21.04 24.52
CA GLY A 15 -1.19 22.16 25.08
C GLY A 15 -2.56 21.66 25.49
N GLY A 16 -2.67 21.16 26.72
CA GLY A 16 -3.93 20.75 27.32
C GLY A 16 -4.71 21.96 27.80
N GLY A 17 -5.92 22.13 27.30
CA GLY A 17 -6.92 23.07 27.81
C GLY A 17 -8.26 22.36 27.87
N SER A 18 -8.61 21.86 29.06
CA SER A 18 -9.88 21.21 29.37
C SER A 18 -10.98 22.25 29.55
N GLY A 19 -12.08 22.11 28.83
CA GLY A 19 -13.32 22.86 29.04
C GLY A 19 -14.55 22.03 28.71
N HIS A 20 -15.17 21.45 29.73
CA HIS A 20 -16.54 20.90 29.70
C HIS A 20 -17.56 22.05 29.70
N PRO A 21 -18.72 21.88 29.03
CA PRO A 21 -19.94 21.42 29.74
C PRO A 21 -20.74 20.41 28.88
N GLY A 22 -21.49 19.44 29.41
CA GLY A 22 -22.55 19.57 30.42
C GLY A 22 -23.89 19.19 29.75
N GLY A 23 -24.16 17.89 29.64
CA GLY A 23 -25.39 17.36 29.05
C GLY A 23 -26.60 17.43 30.00
N ARG A 24 -27.79 17.62 29.42
CA ARG A 24 -29.08 17.35 30.07
C ARG A 24 -29.91 16.40 29.23
N LEU A 25 -30.20 15.23 29.82
CA LEU A 25 -31.21 14.27 29.41
C LEU A 25 -32.62 14.85 29.58
N ARG A 26 -33.54 14.51 28.66
CA ARG A 26 -34.98 14.41 28.95
C ARG A 26 -35.55 13.14 28.32
N ARG A 27 -36.33 12.41 29.13
CA ARG A 27 -37.04 11.15 28.87
C ARG A 27 -38.49 11.42 28.37
N LEU A 28 -38.96 10.55 27.45
CA LEU A 28 -40.28 9.83 27.34
C LEU A 28 -41.62 10.60 27.46
N PRO A 29 -42.78 10.13 26.92
CA PRO A 29 -43.35 8.73 26.86
C PRO A 29 -43.83 8.29 25.45
N ARG A 30 -44.11 7.02 25.03
CA ARG A 30 -44.78 5.77 25.48
C ARG A 30 -46.34 5.73 25.40
N HIS A 31 -46.83 4.68 24.68
CA HIS A 31 -48.15 3.98 24.69
C HIS A 31 -49.29 4.57 23.84
N LEU A 32 -50.18 3.86 23.08
CA LEU A 32 -50.69 2.46 22.87
C LEU A 32 -51.54 2.46 21.53
N PRO A 33 -52.41 1.48 21.14
CA PRO A 33 -52.25 0.04 20.82
C PRO A 33 -52.95 -0.46 19.51
N CYS A 34 -52.75 -1.76 19.21
CA CYS A 34 -53.60 -2.81 18.59
C CYS A 34 -54.83 -2.48 17.69
N ASP A 35 -55.01 -3.19 16.55
CA ASP A 35 -55.77 -4.46 16.51
C ASP A 35 -55.82 -5.16 15.13
N ALA A 36 -56.13 -6.46 15.19
CA ALA A 36 -56.10 -7.50 14.15
C ALA A 36 -57.39 -7.66 13.34
N THR A 37 -57.33 -8.44 12.23
CA THR A 37 -58.26 -9.52 11.77
C THR A 37 -58.01 -9.81 10.27
N SER A 38 -57.61 -11.02 9.85
CA SER A 38 -58.37 -12.29 9.66
C SER A 38 -59.03 -12.39 8.28
N ALA A 39 -58.63 -13.38 7.46
CA ALA A 39 -59.52 -14.28 6.69
C ALA A 39 -58.72 -15.17 5.71
N CYS A 40 -59.15 -16.42 5.63
CA CYS A 40 -58.59 -17.52 4.86
C CYS A 40 -59.60 -17.96 3.75
N LEU A 41 -59.15 -18.84 2.85
CA LEU A 41 -59.91 -19.86 2.06
C LEU A 41 -60.29 -19.59 0.57
N PRO A 42 -60.46 -20.65 -0.27
CA PRO A 42 -59.62 -20.93 -1.46
C PRO A 42 -60.42 -21.28 -2.74
N ARG A 43 -59.74 -21.74 -3.81
CA ARG A 43 -60.18 -22.63 -4.94
C ARG A 43 -59.15 -22.53 -6.08
N ALA A 44 -58.93 -23.45 -7.02
CA ALA A 44 -59.22 -24.87 -7.27
C ALA A 44 -58.43 -25.18 -8.56
N THR A 45 -57.81 -26.35 -8.72
CA THR A 45 -57.19 -26.76 -10.00
C THR A 45 -57.72 -28.11 -10.46
N SER A 46 -58.18 -28.12 -11.70
CA SER A 46 -58.84 -29.24 -12.38
C SER A 46 -57.85 -30.25 -12.94
N ALA A 47 -58.18 -31.53 -12.82
CA ALA A 47 -57.51 -32.64 -13.47
C ALA A 47 -57.80 -32.70 -14.98
N ARG A 48 -56.78 -33.00 -15.80
CA ARG A 48 -56.96 -33.67 -17.10
C ARG A 48 -55.92 -34.78 -17.31
N ARG A 49 -56.41 -35.82 -17.98
CA ARG A 49 -55.88 -37.19 -18.10
C ARG A 49 -54.64 -37.32 -18.98
N ARG A 50 -53.88 -38.38 -18.69
CA ARG A 50 -52.70 -38.90 -19.40
C ARG A 50 -53.08 -39.75 -20.62
N HIS A 51 -52.24 -39.73 -21.65
CA HIS A 51 -52.01 -40.83 -22.60
C HIS A 51 -50.48 -41.01 -22.79
N PRO A 52 -49.99 -42.22 -23.14
CA PRO A 52 -48.64 -42.69 -22.84
C PRO A 52 -47.62 -42.42 -23.96
N ARG A 53 -46.35 -42.18 -23.60
CA ARG A 53 -45.18 -42.13 -24.50
C ARG A 53 -44.31 -43.40 -24.32
N PRO A 54 -43.64 -43.89 -25.39
CA PRO A 54 -42.90 -45.16 -25.41
C PRO A 54 -41.56 -45.10 -24.64
N PRO A 55 -40.95 -46.25 -24.31
CA PRO A 55 -39.80 -46.31 -23.39
C PRO A 55 -38.53 -45.70 -23.99
N GLN A 56 -37.91 -44.77 -23.25
CA GLN A 56 -36.57 -44.26 -23.55
C GLN A 56 -35.50 -45.15 -22.90
N ALA A 57 -34.45 -45.43 -23.67
CA ALA A 57 -33.26 -46.19 -23.26
C ALA A 57 -32.53 -45.55 -22.07
N PRO A 58 -31.81 -46.34 -21.25
CA PRO A 58 -31.12 -45.83 -20.07
C PRO A 58 -29.99 -44.85 -20.44
N PRO A 59 -29.78 -43.80 -19.63
CA PRO A 59 -28.72 -42.83 -19.90
C PRO A 59 -27.34 -43.46 -19.70
N PRO A 60 -26.31 -43.03 -20.46
CA PRO A 60 -24.95 -43.50 -20.26
C PRO A 60 -24.42 -43.07 -18.89
N PRO A 61 -23.49 -43.83 -18.29
CA PRO A 61 -22.94 -43.49 -16.98
C PRO A 61 -22.25 -42.12 -17.05
N ALA A 62 -22.55 -41.28 -16.06
CA ALA A 62 -21.95 -39.95 -15.92
C ALA A 62 -20.42 -40.08 -15.95
N ALA A 63 -19.79 -39.40 -16.91
CA ALA A 63 -18.35 -39.26 -16.93
C ALA A 63 -17.94 -38.58 -15.62
N ALA A 64 -17.28 -39.34 -14.75
CA ALA A 64 -16.65 -38.80 -13.56
C ALA A 64 -15.66 -37.73 -14.02
N VAL A 65 -16.01 -36.46 -13.84
CA VAL A 65 -15.07 -35.36 -13.93
C VAL A 65 -14.07 -35.59 -12.81
N ARG A 66 -12.94 -36.21 -13.15
CA ARG A 66 -11.73 -36.17 -12.32
C ARG A 66 -11.37 -34.69 -12.23
N VAL A 67 -11.78 -34.06 -11.14
CA VAL A 67 -11.13 -32.85 -10.64
C VAL A 67 -9.72 -33.30 -10.26
N VAL A 68 -8.81 -33.24 -11.24
CA VAL A 68 -7.39 -33.24 -10.94
C VAL A 68 -7.18 -31.92 -10.23
N ALA A 69 -7.18 -31.95 -8.90
CA ALA A 69 -6.58 -30.89 -8.12
C ALA A 69 -5.11 -30.86 -8.53
N THR A 70 -4.77 -30.04 -9.51
CA THR A 70 -3.39 -29.58 -9.67
C THR A 70 -3.07 -28.89 -8.36
N VAL A 71 -2.33 -29.59 -7.49
CA VAL A 71 -1.61 -28.96 -6.40
C VAL A 71 -0.69 -27.97 -7.09
N GLN A 72 -1.12 -26.72 -7.15
CA GLN A 72 -0.29 -25.65 -7.64
C GLN A 72 0.79 -25.52 -6.57
N VAL A 73 1.94 -26.15 -6.82
CA VAL A 73 3.12 -26.01 -5.97
C VAL A 73 3.42 -24.53 -5.95
N MET A 74 3.11 -23.86 -4.84
CA MET A 74 3.41 -22.44 -4.68
C MET A 74 4.93 -22.28 -4.77
N SER A 75 5.41 -21.30 -5.54
CA SER A 75 6.82 -20.97 -5.54
C SER A 75 7.29 -20.60 -4.13
N ASP A 76 8.47 -21.10 -3.75
CA ASP A 76 9.08 -20.80 -2.47
C ASP A 76 9.23 -19.29 -2.27
N SER A 77 8.78 -18.80 -1.12
CA SER A 77 8.92 -17.40 -0.71
C SER A 77 10.29 -17.14 -0.06
N SER A 78 10.59 -15.87 0.23
CA SER A 78 11.80 -15.52 1.00
C SER A 78 11.86 -16.14 2.40
N ARG A 79 10.71 -16.58 2.94
CA ARG A 79 10.56 -17.25 4.25
C ARG A 79 10.95 -18.72 4.19
N ASP A 80 10.89 -19.32 3.02
CA ASP A 80 11.18 -20.73 2.82
C ASP A 80 12.64 -20.93 2.43
N THR A 81 13.12 -20.17 1.44
CA THR A 81 14.47 -20.36 0.87
C THR A 81 15.18 -19.03 0.57
N ALA A 82 16.50 -19.09 0.35
CA ALA A 82 17.27 -17.92 -0.09
C ALA A 82 16.98 -17.59 -1.57
N GLU A 83 16.69 -18.62 -2.35
CA GLU A 83 16.28 -18.58 -3.76
C GLU A 83 14.92 -17.88 -3.90
N GLY A 84 13.98 -18.12 -2.98
CA GLY A 84 12.71 -17.39 -2.87
C GLY A 84 12.92 -15.89 -2.63
N ALA A 85 13.95 -15.51 -1.87
CA ALA A 85 14.38 -14.11 -1.72
C ALA A 85 15.11 -13.55 -2.96
N GLY A 86 15.21 -14.33 -4.03
CA GLY A 86 15.89 -13.98 -5.27
C GLY A 86 17.42 -14.05 -5.20
N ARG A 87 18.00 -14.74 -4.21
CA ARG A 87 19.44 -14.98 -4.13
C ARG A 87 19.85 -16.20 -4.95
N GLY A 88 21.14 -16.28 -5.30
CA GLY A 88 21.70 -17.37 -6.10
C GLY A 88 21.93 -16.97 -7.56
N THR A 89 22.27 -17.95 -8.41
CA THR A 89 22.44 -17.76 -9.84
C THR A 89 21.10 -17.91 -10.54
N ALA A 90 20.37 -16.80 -10.69
CA ALA A 90 19.11 -16.77 -11.43
C ALA A 90 19.30 -16.01 -12.74
N GLU A 91 18.65 -16.50 -13.80
CA GLU A 91 18.53 -15.77 -15.06
C GLU A 91 17.80 -14.44 -14.79
N HIS A 92 18.32 -13.35 -15.36
CA HIS A 92 17.64 -12.06 -15.28
C HIS A 92 16.28 -12.14 -15.97
N GLY A 93 15.30 -11.45 -15.40
CA GLY A 93 13.95 -11.40 -15.91
C GLY A 93 13.82 -10.78 -17.31
N SER A 94 12.71 -11.10 -17.95
CA SER A 94 12.27 -10.56 -19.25
C SER A 94 11.97 -9.06 -19.21
N TYR A 95 11.81 -8.46 -18.03
CA TYR A 95 11.53 -7.03 -17.86
C TYR A 95 12.49 -6.11 -18.64
N ARG A 96 13.74 -6.53 -18.87
CA ARG A 96 14.73 -5.74 -19.64
C ARG A 96 14.29 -5.50 -21.09
N ARG A 97 13.51 -6.41 -21.68
CA ARG A 97 12.92 -6.23 -23.02
C ARG A 97 11.79 -5.20 -23.03
N LEU A 98 11.16 -5.00 -21.87
CA LEU A 98 10.11 -4.01 -21.69
C LEU A 98 10.68 -2.62 -21.45
N MET A 99 11.98 -2.43 -21.15
CA MET A 99 12.57 -1.14 -20.82
C MET A 99 12.76 -0.23 -22.04
N PRO A 100 12.76 1.11 -21.88
CA PRO A 100 12.98 2.02 -22.99
C PRO A 100 14.45 1.94 -23.42
N ARG A 101 14.75 2.37 -24.66
CA ARG A 101 16.15 2.40 -25.14
C ARG A 101 17.01 3.28 -24.24
N ASP A 102 16.47 4.44 -23.87
CA ASP A 102 17.10 5.39 -22.98
C ASP A 102 16.34 5.42 -21.64
N VAL A 103 17.05 5.08 -20.58
CA VAL A 103 16.54 5.11 -19.21
C VAL A 103 17.24 6.25 -18.49
N GLU A 104 16.48 7.28 -18.12
CA GLU A 104 17.00 8.33 -17.27
C GLU A 104 17.31 7.78 -15.88
N LYS A 105 18.58 7.86 -15.47
CA LYS A 105 19.00 7.38 -14.15
C LYS A 105 18.75 8.47 -13.13
N ILE A 106 17.75 8.27 -12.27
CA ILE A 106 17.50 9.15 -11.14
C ILE A 106 18.59 8.93 -10.09
N SER A 107 19.18 10.03 -9.62
CA SER A 107 20.09 10.03 -8.48
C SER A 107 19.57 11.02 -7.44
N TRP A 108 19.20 10.51 -6.27
CA TRP A 108 18.78 11.32 -5.13
C TRP A 108 19.91 12.16 -4.51
N LEU A 109 21.14 12.03 -5.02
CA LEU A 109 22.27 12.90 -4.67
C LEU A 109 22.54 13.99 -5.71
N ASP A 110 21.87 13.93 -6.87
CA ASP A 110 22.02 14.97 -7.90
C ASP A 110 21.40 16.29 -7.39
N PRO A 111 22.19 17.39 -7.33
CA PRO A 111 21.67 18.70 -6.98
C PRO A 111 20.45 19.12 -7.80
N ARG A 112 20.33 18.71 -9.07
CA ARG A 112 19.16 19.04 -9.92
C ARG A 112 17.89 18.36 -9.41
N THR A 113 17.97 17.08 -9.07
CA THR A 113 16.86 16.30 -8.49
C THR A 113 16.44 16.86 -7.13
N LEU A 114 17.41 17.22 -6.29
CA LEU A 114 17.14 17.84 -4.99
C LEU A 114 16.54 19.24 -5.12
N TRP A 115 16.96 19.99 -6.15
CA TRP A 115 16.42 21.30 -6.45
C TRP A 115 14.96 21.23 -6.91
N SER A 116 14.58 20.27 -7.75
CA SER A 116 13.18 20.10 -8.17
C SER A 116 12.28 19.64 -7.00
N ALA A 117 12.80 18.80 -6.10
CA ALA A 117 12.09 18.32 -4.90
C ALA A 117 12.08 19.32 -3.71
N ARG A 118 12.59 20.55 -3.88
CA ARG A 118 12.78 21.50 -2.76
C ARG A 118 11.47 21.98 -2.11
N ASN A 119 10.34 21.84 -2.78
CA ASN A 119 9.05 22.38 -2.32
C ASN A 119 8.63 21.83 -0.95
N GLY A 120 8.96 20.58 -0.61
CA GLY A 120 8.70 20.03 0.72
C GLY A 120 9.48 20.75 1.83
N VAL A 121 10.76 21.06 1.59
CA VAL A 121 11.59 21.84 2.54
C VAL A 121 11.05 23.26 2.68
N VAL A 122 10.75 23.92 1.56
CA VAL A 122 10.19 25.28 1.56
C VAL A 122 8.83 25.31 2.29
N ALA A 123 7.97 24.31 2.06
CA ALA A 123 6.70 24.16 2.75
C ALA A 123 6.88 24.04 4.27
N SER A 124 7.85 23.22 4.72
CA SER A 124 8.12 23.04 6.15
C SER A 124 8.54 24.34 6.85
N TRP A 125 9.25 25.24 6.16
CA TRP A 125 9.73 26.50 6.74
C TRP A 125 8.74 27.64 6.65
N PHE A 126 7.97 27.71 5.56
CA PHE A 126 7.14 28.88 5.22
C PHE A 126 5.63 28.59 5.15
N GLY A 127 5.21 27.37 5.47
CA GLY A 127 3.82 26.91 5.45
C GLY A 127 3.49 26.12 4.18
N ASP A 128 2.65 25.09 4.33
CA ASP A 128 2.27 24.19 3.25
C ASP A 128 1.05 24.73 2.46
N PRO A 129 1.17 25.04 1.16
CA PRO A 129 0.05 25.48 0.34
C PRO A 129 -0.83 24.34 -0.19
N THR A 130 -0.46 23.08 0.06
CA THR A 130 -1.07 21.91 -0.57
C THR A 130 -2.59 21.88 -0.41
N GLY A 131 -3.12 22.06 0.81
CA GLY A 131 -4.57 22.06 1.05
C GLY A 131 -5.32 23.10 0.22
N ARG A 132 -4.81 24.34 0.16
CA ARG A 132 -5.41 25.40 -0.67
C ARG A 132 -5.38 25.04 -2.16
N THR A 133 -4.24 24.56 -2.65
CA THR A 133 -4.08 24.20 -4.07
C THR A 133 -5.01 23.02 -4.42
N ARG A 134 -5.17 22.05 -3.50
CA ARG A 134 -6.08 20.92 -3.64
C ARG A 134 -7.54 21.37 -3.75
N SER A 135 -8.00 22.25 -2.86
CA SER A 135 -9.37 22.82 -2.95
C SER A 135 -9.62 23.49 -4.31
N ARG A 136 -8.62 24.17 -4.87
CA ARG A 136 -8.74 24.80 -6.19
C ARG A 136 -8.83 23.76 -7.31
N TRP A 137 -8.02 22.70 -7.26
CA TRP A 137 -8.14 21.58 -8.19
C TRP A 137 -9.51 20.91 -8.12
N VAL A 138 -10.00 20.66 -6.91
CA VAL A 138 -11.32 20.07 -6.66
C VAL A 138 -12.44 20.97 -7.19
N ALA A 139 -12.41 22.26 -6.92
CA ALA A 139 -13.39 23.22 -7.42
C ALA A 139 -13.39 23.29 -8.96
N GLN A 140 -12.20 23.28 -9.59
CA GLN A 140 -12.09 23.23 -11.05
C GLN A 140 -12.73 21.95 -11.62
N ARG A 141 -12.48 20.79 -10.99
CA ARG A 141 -13.09 19.52 -11.42
C ARG A 141 -14.61 19.52 -11.26
N ALA A 142 -15.11 20.03 -10.14
CA ALA A 142 -16.55 20.16 -9.91
C ALA A 142 -17.21 21.05 -10.97
N ALA A 143 -16.58 22.19 -11.29
CA ALA A 143 -17.04 23.08 -12.37
C ALA A 143 -17.00 22.41 -13.76
N ALA A 144 -16.10 21.45 -13.97
CA ALA A 144 -16.03 20.62 -15.18
C ALA A 144 -16.98 19.41 -15.16
N GLY A 145 -17.91 19.33 -14.19
CA GLY A 145 -18.92 18.27 -14.10
C GLY A 145 -18.48 17.00 -13.37
N ALA A 146 -17.33 17.02 -12.67
CA ALA A 146 -16.97 15.91 -11.80
C ALA A 146 -17.96 15.79 -10.63
N ARG A 147 -18.26 14.56 -10.21
CA ARG A 147 -19.20 14.28 -9.13
C ARG A 147 -18.77 14.93 -7.81
N GLU A 148 -19.69 15.63 -7.16
CA GLU A 148 -19.43 16.29 -5.86
C GLU A 148 -19.14 15.29 -4.74
N ASP A 149 -19.82 14.14 -4.74
CA ASP A 149 -19.60 13.05 -3.77
C ASP A 149 -18.23 12.36 -3.94
N LYS A 150 -17.58 12.56 -5.09
CA LYS A 150 -16.31 11.93 -5.49
C LYS A 150 -16.36 10.40 -5.42
N VAL A 151 -17.56 9.82 -5.53
CA VAL A 151 -17.78 8.37 -5.52
C VAL A 151 -17.90 7.87 -6.95
N ILE A 152 -16.91 7.10 -7.38
CA ILE A 152 -16.91 6.31 -8.60
C ILE A 152 -17.77 5.07 -8.33
N ARG A 153 -18.87 4.94 -9.07
CA ARG A 153 -19.78 3.80 -8.98
C ARG A 153 -19.41 2.80 -10.07
N ARG A 154 -19.18 1.55 -9.68
CA ARG A 154 -18.85 0.47 -10.60
C ARG A 154 -19.85 -0.67 -10.43
N ASP A 155 -20.18 -1.33 -11.52
CA ASP A 155 -21.06 -2.51 -11.55
C ASP A 155 -20.23 -3.80 -11.42
N ASP A 156 -19.20 -3.78 -10.56
CA ASP A 156 -18.38 -4.96 -10.31
C ASP A 156 -19.20 -6.03 -9.58
N PRO A 157 -19.00 -7.32 -9.91
CA PRO A 157 -19.68 -8.41 -9.22
C PRO A 157 -19.29 -8.49 -7.74
N ASP A 158 -20.11 -9.19 -6.96
CA ASP A 158 -19.85 -9.43 -5.54
C ASP A 158 -18.54 -10.20 -5.27
N CYS A 159 -18.06 -10.95 -6.25
CA CYS A 159 -16.77 -11.61 -6.26
C CYS A 159 -15.88 -11.02 -7.36
N PHE A 160 -14.84 -10.29 -6.98
CA PHE A 160 -13.91 -9.67 -7.93
C PHE A 160 -12.50 -9.58 -7.34
N SER A 161 -11.52 -9.24 -8.17
CA SER A 161 -10.15 -9.00 -7.72
C SER A 161 -9.67 -7.63 -8.16
N PHE A 162 -8.81 -7.00 -7.37
CA PHE A 162 -8.11 -5.78 -7.78
C PHE A 162 -6.66 -5.78 -7.31
N MET A 163 -5.83 -5.01 -7.99
CA MET A 163 -4.40 -4.92 -7.71
C MET A 163 -4.07 -3.65 -6.94
N VAL A 164 -3.03 -3.69 -6.10
CA VAL A 164 -2.47 -2.49 -5.46
C VAL A 164 -0.96 -2.48 -5.62
N LEU A 165 -0.39 -1.34 -5.99
CA LEU A 165 1.05 -1.11 -6.09
C LEU A 165 1.38 0.27 -5.56
N GLY A 166 2.44 0.46 -4.77
CA GLY A 166 2.84 1.77 -4.27
C GLY A 166 4.21 2.18 -4.80
N ASP A 167 4.42 3.48 -4.98
CA ASP A 167 5.73 4.07 -5.30
C ASP A 167 6.43 3.47 -6.55
N PRO A 168 5.73 3.27 -7.69
CA PRO A 168 6.34 2.65 -8.86
C PRO A 168 7.30 3.57 -9.61
N GLY A 169 7.05 4.88 -9.60
CA GLY A 169 7.34 5.81 -10.70
C GLY A 169 8.79 6.19 -10.98
N GLU A 170 9.78 5.33 -10.70
CA GLU A 170 11.20 5.64 -10.90
C GLU A 170 11.63 5.48 -12.37
N GLY A 171 10.98 4.61 -13.15
CA GLY A 171 11.30 4.32 -14.55
C GLY A 171 12.50 3.39 -14.76
N GLY A 172 13.14 2.94 -13.68
CA GLY A 172 14.34 2.10 -13.71
C GLY A 172 14.06 0.60 -13.77
N GLU A 173 15.14 -0.20 -13.78
CA GLU A 173 15.06 -1.67 -13.82
C GLU A 173 14.16 -2.26 -12.73
N ALA A 174 14.21 -1.68 -11.53
CA ALA A 174 13.47 -2.20 -10.39
C ALA A 174 11.94 -2.05 -10.57
N GLN A 175 11.46 -0.95 -11.17
CA GLN A 175 10.05 -0.80 -11.53
C GLN A 175 9.65 -1.79 -12.62
N TYR A 176 10.42 -1.84 -13.71
CA TYR A 176 10.09 -2.73 -14.83
C TYR A 176 10.11 -4.21 -14.42
N ALA A 177 10.96 -4.60 -13.47
CA ALA A 177 10.99 -5.95 -12.89
C ALA A 177 9.69 -6.36 -12.18
N VAL A 178 8.86 -5.40 -11.76
CA VAL A 178 7.54 -5.67 -11.18
C VAL A 178 6.53 -6.08 -12.25
N VAL A 179 6.65 -5.52 -13.46
CA VAL A 179 5.61 -5.58 -14.50
C VAL A 179 5.22 -7.01 -14.88
N PRO A 180 6.14 -7.94 -15.22
CA PRO A 180 5.74 -9.27 -15.65
C PRO A 180 4.97 -10.05 -14.59
N GLY A 181 5.45 -10.02 -13.34
CA GLY A 181 4.77 -10.67 -12.22
C GLY A 181 3.42 -10.01 -11.90
N PHE A 182 3.35 -8.68 -11.95
CA PHE A 182 2.12 -7.92 -11.78
C PHE A 182 1.07 -8.28 -12.84
N LEU A 183 1.45 -8.37 -14.12
CA LEU A 183 0.54 -8.75 -15.19
C LEU A 183 0.09 -10.21 -15.06
N LYS A 184 0.98 -11.11 -14.66
CA LYS A 184 0.68 -12.53 -14.43
C LYS A 184 -0.31 -12.71 -13.27
N ALA A 185 -0.02 -12.09 -12.13
CA ALA A 185 -0.87 -12.17 -10.95
C ALA A 185 -2.16 -11.35 -11.09
N GLY A 186 -2.16 -10.29 -11.90
CA GLY A 186 -3.31 -9.43 -12.17
C GLY A 186 -4.25 -9.93 -13.27
N GLN A 187 -4.07 -11.15 -13.77
CA GLN A 187 -5.02 -11.71 -14.73
C GLN A 187 -6.42 -11.78 -14.13
N GLY A 188 -7.39 -11.19 -14.84
CA GLY A 188 -8.79 -11.12 -14.42
C GLY A 188 -9.12 -10.08 -13.35
N SER A 189 -8.19 -9.21 -12.94
CA SER A 189 -8.52 -8.14 -12.01
C SER A 189 -9.34 -7.03 -12.67
N ALA A 190 -10.33 -6.50 -11.94
CA ALA A 190 -11.28 -5.50 -12.41
C ALA A 190 -10.66 -4.11 -12.58
N PHE A 191 -9.65 -3.78 -11.76
CA PHE A 191 -8.88 -2.53 -11.80
C PHE A 191 -7.63 -2.64 -10.93
N ALA A 192 -6.75 -1.64 -11.00
CA ALA A 192 -5.63 -1.48 -10.09
C ALA A 192 -5.67 -0.12 -9.38
N VAL A 193 -5.01 -0.01 -8.23
CA VAL A 193 -4.81 1.24 -7.48
C VAL A 193 -3.33 1.46 -7.22
N ILE A 194 -2.83 2.65 -7.56
CA ILE A 194 -1.50 3.12 -7.18
C ILE A 194 -1.60 3.83 -5.83
N ALA A 195 -0.94 3.28 -4.82
CA ALA A 195 -0.90 3.81 -3.46
C ALA A 195 0.34 4.71 -3.27
N SER A 196 0.20 6.00 -3.57
CA SER A 196 1.25 7.03 -3.46
C SER A 196 2.30 7.05 -4.58
N ASP A 197 2.97 8.22 -4.66
CA ASP A 197 4.12 8.55 -5.49
C ASP A 197 4.11 7.91 -6.88
N VAL A 198 3.18 8.36 -7.70
CA VAL A 198 2.99 7.79 -9.03
C VAL A 198 4.20 8.05 -9.91
N ILE A 199 4.82 9.23 -9.78
CA ILE A 199 5.93 9.68 -10.63
C ILE A 199 7.05 10.33 -9.81
N TYR A 200 8.24 9.74 -9.94
CA TYR A 200 9.50 10.32 -9.45
C TYR A 200 10.24 11.06 -10.58
N PRO A 201 11.06 12.07 -10.25
CA PRO A 201 11.33 12.56 -8.90
C PRO A 201 10.34 13.64 -8.41
N ALA A 202 9.61 14.30 -9.31
CA ALA A 202 8.87 15.52 -8.99
C ALA A 202 7.46 15.63 -9.63
N GLY A 203 6.87 14.52 -10.10
CA GLY A 203 5.51 14.55 -10.63
C GLY A 203 5.36 15.25 -12.00
N ARG A 204 6.45 15.39 -12.76
CA ARG A 204 6.46 16.02 -14.09
C ARG A 204 5.55 15.28 -15.06
N THR A 205 4.78 16.01 -15.87
CA THR A 205 3.93 15.41 -16.91
C THR A 205 4.72 14.57 -17.92
N ASP A 206 5.90 15.05 -18.33
CA ASP A 206 6.76 14.40 -19.34
C ASP A 206 7.26 13.00 -18.91
N ASP A 207 7.28 12.74 -17.61
CA ASP A 207 7.80 11.50 -17.03
C ASP A 207 6.78 10.35 -17.09
N TYR A 208 5.49 10.66 -17.26
CA TYR A 208 4.43 9.65 -17.29
C TYR A 208 4.60 8.64 -18.44
N GLY A 209 5.19 9.04 -19.57
CA GLY A 209 5.37 8.15 -20.71
C GLY A 209 6.16 6.89 -20.37
N THR A 210 7.35 7.05 -19.82
CA THR A 210 8.25 5.91 -19.51
C THR A 210 8.03 5.32 -18.12
N LYS A 211 7.36 6.05 -17.22
CA LYS A 211 7.19 5.66 -15.81
C LYS A 211 5.76 5.22 -15.44
N PHE A 212 4.75 5.47 -16.29
CA PHE A 212 3.38 4.97 -16.09
C PHE A 212 2.78 4.32 -17.34
N PHE A 213 2.70 5.05 -18.46
CA PHE A 213 2.02 4.57 -19.65
C PHE A 213 2.67 3.33 -20.24
N ARG A 214 4.00 3.36 -20.42
CA ARG A 214 4.76 2.26 -21.00
C ARG A 214 4.89 1.02 -20.12
N PRO A 215 5.28 1.11 -18.82
CA PRO A 215 5.37 -0.07 -17.96
C PRO A 215 4.05 -0.83 -17.85
N TYR A 216 2.93 -0.11 -17.85
CA TYR A 216 1.61 -0.71 -17.65
C TYR A 216 0.82 -0.87 -18.93
N GLN A 217 1.37 -0.64 -20.13
CA GLN A 217 0.63 -0.66 -21.40
C GLN A 217 -0.25 -1.91 -21.61
N ASP A 218 0.23 -3.07 -21.16
CA ASP A 218 -0.44 -4.35 -21.34
C ASP A 218 -1.49 -4.67 -20.27
N TYR A 219 -1.51 -3.95 -19.14
CA TYR A 219 -2.52 -4.15 -18.10
C TYR A 219 -3.90 -3.69 -18.61
N PRO A 220 -4.88 -4.60 -18.78
CA PRO A 220 -6.06 -4.34 -19.61
C PRO A 220 -7.13 -3.50 -18.92
N ALA A 221 -7.06 -3.34 -17.59
CA ALA A 221 -8.10 -2.70 -16.79
C ALA A 221 -7.72 -1.27 -16.37
N PRO A 222 -8.68 -0.50 -15.82
CA PRO A 222 -8.43 0.86 -15.33
C PRO A 222 -7.41 0.86 -14.18
N ILE A 223 -6.63 1.93 -14.11
CA ILE A 223 -5.70 2.20 -12.99
C ILE A 223 -6.11 3.50 -12.35
N TYR A 224 -6.46 3.43 -11.06
CA TYR A 224 -6.68 4.59 -10.20
C TYR A 224 -5.42 4.88 -9.39
N ALA A 225 -5.29 6.08 -8.85
CA ALA A 225 -4.14 6.47 -8.05
C ALA A 225 -4.53 7.46 -6.95
N VAL A 226 -3.73 7.46 -5.90
CA VAL A 226 -3.69 8.54 -4.90
C VAL A 226 -2.31 9.18 -4.97
N PRO A 227 -2.22 10.53 -4.97
CA PRO A 227 -0.94 11.18 -5.10
C PRO A 227 -0.13 11.11 -3.81
N GLY A 228 1.18 11.00 -3.96
CA GLY A 228 2.13 11.17 -2.87
C GLY A 228 2.80 12.53 -2.89
N ASN A 229 3.77 12.74 -2.00
CA ASN A 229 4.51 14.00 -1.92
C ASN A 229 5.33 14.27 -3.18
N HIS A 230 5.78 13.24 -3.90
CA HIS A 230 6.52 13.41 -5.15
C HIS A 230 5.67 14.00 -6.27
N ASP A 231 4.38 13.67 -6.31
CA ASP A 231 3.43 14.22 -7.28
C ASP A 231 3.14 15.71 -7.01
N TRP A 232 3.31 16.15 -5.77
CA TRP A 232 3.06 17.52 -5.34
C TRP A 232 4.22 18.50 -5.56
N TYR A 233 5.43 18.03 -5.87
CA TYR A 233 6.57 18.94 -6.09
C TYR A 233 6.37 19.87 -7.29
N GLU A 234 5.60 19.47 -8.31
CA GLU A 234 5.12 20.35 -9.39
C GLU A 234 3.63 20.73 -9.25
N GLY A 235 3.13 20.86 -8.02
CA GLY A 235 1.78 21.39 -7.76
C GLY A 235 0.64 20.47 -8.23
N LEU A 236 0.92 19.17 -8.37
CA LEU A 236 -0.02 18.12 -8.79
C LEU A 236 -0.46 18.17 -10.27
N GLY A 237 0.13 19.04 -11.09
CA GLY A 237 -0.31 19.25 -12.48
C GLY A 237 -0.32 17.97 -13.32
N GLY A 238 0.79 17.21 -13.35
CA GLY A 238 0.90 15.98 -14.13
C GLY A 238 -0.12 14.92 -13.70
N PHE A 239 -0.33 14.76 -12.39
CA PHE A 239 -1.34 13.84 -11.85
C PHE A 239 -2.75 14.23 -12.29
N MET A 240 -3.09 15.52 -12.19
CA MET A 240 -4.40 16.03 -12.58
C MET A 240 -4.67 15.88 -14.08
N ARG A 241 -3.64 16.01 -14.93
CA ARG A 241 -3.72 15.74 -16.36
C ARG A 241 -3.93 14.25 -16.66
N VAL A 242 -3.25 13.35 -15.95
CA VAL A 242 -3.27 11.91 -16.28
C VAL A 242 -4.47 11.16 -15.67
N PHE A 243 -4.85 11.45 -14.43
CA PHE A 243 -5.91 10.70 -13.74
C PHE A 243 -7.23 11.45 -13.62
N CYS A 244 -7.19 12.79 -13.54
CA CYS A 244 -8.35 13.61 -13.19
C CYS A 244 -8.94 14.33 -14.40
N GLY A 245 -9.21 13.59 -15.49
CA GLY A 245 -9.92 14.08 -16.66
C GLY A 245 -9.24 15.25 -17.37
N ASP A 246 -7.93 15.13 -17.59
CA ASP A 246 -7.10 16.08 -18.34
C ASP A 246 -7.18 17.53 -17.86
N ALA A 247 -7.25 17.73 -16.54
CA ALA A 247 -7.50 19.04 -15.95
C ALA A 247 -6.39 20.06 -16.30
N PRO A 248 -6.74 21.22 -16.90
CA PRO A 248 -5.76 22.21 -17.33
C PRO A 248 -5.09 22.91 -16.13
N PRO A 249 -3.90 23.49 -16.29
CA PRO A 249 -3.21 24.21 -15.22
C PRO A 249 -4.11 25.20 -14.49
N LEU A 250 -3.99 25.26 -13.16
CA LEU A 250 -4.69 26.25 -12.35
C LEU A 250 -4.27 27.67 -12.73
N ALA A 251 -5.22 28.61 -12.69
CA ALA A 251 -4.93 30.03 -12.83
C ALA A 251 -3.88 30.50 -11.79
N PRO A 252 -3.06 31.52 -12.08
CA PRO A 252 -2.13 32.05 -11.09
C PRO A 252 -2.86 32.69 -9.91
N GLU A 253 -2.31 32.57 -8.70
CA GLU A 253 -2.80 33.32 -7.54
C GLU A 253 -2.24 34.76 -7.53
N PRO A 254 -2.94 35.71 -6.87
CA PRO A 254 -2.38 37.04 -6.61
C PRO A 254 -1.03 36.96 -5.90
N ALA A 255 -0.13 37.89 -6.23
CA ALA A 255 1.17 37.94 -5.59
C ALA A 255 1.03 38.17 -4.07
N PRO A 256 1.74 37.40 -3.23
CA PRO A 256 1.72 37.60 -1.78
C PRO A 256 2.34 38.94 -1.41
N ARG A 257 1.89 39.51 -0.28
CA ARG A 257 2.46 40.75 0.27
C ARG A 257 3.98 40.59 0.47
N PRO A 258 4.81 41.56 0.01
CA PRO A 258 6.26 41.50 0.16
C PRO A 258 6.71 41.19 1.59
N LEU A 259 7.80 40.44 1.74
CA LEU A 259 8.41 40.04 3.02
C LEU A 259 7.56 39.14 3.94
N SER A 260 6.33 38.78 3.56
CA SER A 260 5.53 37.79 4.28
C SER A 260 6.09 36.37 4.13
N ARG A 261 5.70 35.45 5.02
CA ARG A 261 6.03 34.01 4.89
C ARG A 261 5.61 33.45 3.53
N ALA A 262 4.42 33.84 3.05
CA ALA A 262 3.92 33.43 1.73
C ALA A 262 4.76 34.00 0.58
N TRP A 263 5.35 35.20 0.73
CA TRP A 263 6.25 35.79 -0.25
C TRP A 263 7.59 35.06 -0.34
N TRP A 264 8.22 34.77 0.80
CA TRP A 264 9.43 33.94 0.84
C TRP A 264 9.19 32.55 0.25
N ARG A 265 8.03 31.94 0.56
CA ARG A 265 7.60 30.70 -0.07
C ARG A 265 7.52 30.84 -1.58
N ALA A 266 6.77 31.81 -2.09
CA ALA A 266 6.56 32.00 -3.53
C ALA A 266 7.86 32.27 -4.30
N LEU A 267 8.83 32.96 -3.69
CA LEU A 267 10.14 33.23 -4.28
C LEU A 267 10.99 31.95 -4.42
N LEU A 268 10.97 31.09 -3.41
CA LEU A 268 11.77 29.86 -3.37
C LEU A 268 11.04 28.67 -4.01
N TRP A 269 9.73 28.76 -4.20
CA TRP A 269 8.89 27.68 -4.74
C TRP A 269 9.33 27.28 -6.14
N HIS A 270 9.45 25.98 -6.37
CA HIS A 270 9.59 25.41 -7.70
C HIS A 270 8.29 25.58 -8.47
N ARG A 271 8.38 26.26 -9.61
CA ARG A 271 7.28 26.40 -10.55
C ARG A 271 7.17 25.13 -11.40
N PRO A 272 5.94 24.64 -11.66
CA PRO A 272 5.71 23.50 -12.53
C PRO A 272 6.32 23.71 -13.91
N SER A 273 6.82 22.63 -14.51
CA SER A 273 7.35 22.68 -15.87
C SER A 273 6.20 22.81 -16.88
N PRO A 274 6.42 23.48 -18.03
CA PRO A 274 5.46 23.42 -19.14
C PRO A 274 5.21 21.97 -19.54
N THR A 275 3.98 21.65 -19.92
CA THR A 275 3.63 20.31 -20.43
C THR A 275 3.93 20.24 -21.92
N ASP A 276 4.67 19.21 -22.34
CA ASP A 276 4.79 18.84 -23.74
C ASP A 276 3.55 18.03 -24.17
N GLU A 277 2.59 18.73 -24.80
CA GLU A 277 1.30 18.14 -25.20
C GLU A 277 1.46 17.01 -26.21
N GLN A 278 2.40 17.12 -27.15
CA GLN A 278 2.64 16.07 -28.13
C GLN A 278 3.18 14.81 -27.45
N ARG A 279 4.19 14.97 -26.59
CA ARG A 279 4.78 13.86 -25.84
C ARG A 279 3.76 13.18 -24.92
N LEU A 280 2.87 13.96 -24.28
CA LEU A 280 1.80 13.40 -23.46
C LEU A 280 0.77 12.63 -24.31
N ALA A 281 0.41 13.13 -25.49
CA ALA A 281 -0.50 12.44 -26.40
C ALA A 281 0.09 11.11 -26.90
N GLU A 282 1.36 11.11 -27.30
CA GLU A 282 2.10 9.89 -27.70
C GLU A 282 2.16 8.88 -26.55
N ALA A 283 2.40 9.34 -25.33
CA ALA A 283 2.39 8.48 -24.15
C ALA A 283 1.01 7.85 -23.89
N ARG A 284 -0.08 8.63 -24.01
CA ARG A 284 -1.46 8.14 -23.85
C ARG A 284 -1.82 7.06 -24.88
N ALA A 285 -1.26 7.13 -26.09
CA ALA A 285 -1.52 6.13 -27.12
C ALA A 285 -1.14 4.71 -26.68
N LEU A 286 -0.13 4.56 -25.79
CA LEU A 286 0.29 3.27 -25.23
C LEU A 286 -0.78 2.61 -24.35
N ARG A 287 -1.73 3.37 -23.78
CA ARG A 287 -2.85 2.88 -22.96
C ARG A 287 -4.18 3.48 -23.42
N SER A 288 -4.46 3.40 -24.71
CA SER A 288 -5.63 4.03 -25.35
C SER A 288 -6.89 3.15 -25.38
N ARG A 289 -6.80 1.88 -24.95
CA ARG A 289 -7.95 0.97 -25.02
C ARG A 289 -9.11 1.46 -24.12
N PRO A 290 -10.38 1.37 -24.56
CA PRO A 290 -11.52 1.81 -23.76
C PRO A 290 -11.57 1.19 -22.36
N GLU A 291 -11.21 -0.09 -22.24
CA GLU A 291 -11.24 -0.84 -20.98
C GLU A 291 -10.17 -0.37 -19.98
N GLN A 292 -9.14 0.34 -20.45
CA GLN A 292 -8.05 0.88 -19.62
C GLN A 292 -8.37 2.26 -19.03
N GLN A 293 -9.44 2.92 -19.49
CA GLN A 293 -9.72 4.29 -19.12
C GLN A 293 -10.31 4.36 -17.71
N ALA A 294 -9.77 5.26 -16.88
CA ALA A 294 -10.26 5.56 -15.56
C ALA A 294 -10.72 7.02 -15.51
N ALA A 295 -11.86 7.28 -14.85
CA ALA A 295 -12.33 8.63 -14.59
C ALA A 295 -12.26 8.92 -13.08
N GLN A 296 -11.20 9.61 -12.63
CA GLN A 296 -11.15 10.09 -11.25
C GLN A 296 -11.82 11.47 -11.12
N PRO A 297 -12.70 11.65 -10.13
CA PRO A 297 -13.36 12.94 -9.89
C PRO A 297 -12.40 14.00 -9.34
N GLY A 298 -11.26 13.58 -8.76
CA GLY A 298 -10.26 14.46 -8.19
C GLY A 298 -9.09 13.68 -7.59
N PRO A 299 -8.21 14.37 -6.84
CA PRO A 299 -7.01 13.78 -6.23
C PRO A 299 -7.32 12.84 -5.06
N TYR A 300 -8.52 12.93 -4.51
CA TYR A 300 -9.09 11.99 -3.54
C TYR A 300 -10.48 11.56 -4.03
N TRP A 301 -10.84 10.31 -3.74
CA TRP A 301 -11.99 9.65 -4.34
C TRP A 301 -12.43 8.44 -3.51
N ALA A 302 -13.64 7.95 -3.75
CA ALA A 302 -14.08 6.63 -3.31
C ALA A 302 -14.53 5.80 -4.51
N ILE A 303 -14.31 4.48 -4.46
CA ILE A 303 -14.83 3.51 -5.42
C ILE A 303 -15.78 2.59 -4.68
N ASP A 304 -17.01 2.50 -5.15
CA ASP A 304 -17.95 1.45 -4.79
C ASP A 304 -17.79 0.29 -5.76
N ALA A 305 -17.36 -0.87 -5.27
CA ALA A 305 -17.12 -2.09 -6.05
C ALA A 305 -17.57 -3.33 -5.26
N GLY A 306 -18.58 -4.04 -5.79
CA GLY A 306 -19.17 -5.19 -5.11
C GLY A 306 -19.53 -4.90 -3.64
N PRO A 307 -19.11 -5.74 -2.68
CA PRO A 307 -19.46 -5.59 -1.27
C PRO A 307 -18.61 -4.55 -0.52
N VAL A 308 -17.61 -3.92 -1.15
CA VAL A 308 -16.64 -3.05 -0.46
C VAL A 308 -16.63 -1.63 -1.03
N ARG A 309 -16.16 -0.69 -0.21
CA ARG A 309 -15.80 0.66 -0.66
C ARG A 309 -14.30 0.90 -0.45
N ILE A 310 -13.63 1.37 -1.48
CA ILE A 310 -12.21 1.72 -1.43
C ILE A 310 -12.11 3.25 -1.43
N ILE A 311 -11.35 3.83 -0.50
CA ILE A 311 -11.27 5.28 -0.31
C ILE A 311 -9.82 5.72 -0.47
N GLY A 312 -9.54 6.51 -1.51
CA GLY A 312 -8.24 7.13 -1.74
C GLY A 312 -8.20 8.54 -1.15
N ILE A 313 -7.22 8.81 -0.28
CA ILE A 313 -6.94 10.15 0.27
C ILE A 313 -5.61 10.72 -0.21
N ASP A 314 -5.60 12.03 -0.47
CA ASP A 314 -4.40 12.80 -0.80
C ASP A 314 -3.81 13.42 0.47
N THR A 315 -2.57 13.05 0.80
CA THR A 315 -1.87 13.51 2.02
C THR A 315 -0.91 14.67 1.78
N GLY A 316 -0.80 15.16 0.55
CA GLY A 316 -0.02 16.35 0.22
C GLY A 316 1.49 16.20 0.39
N LEU A 317 2.19 17.33 0.46
CA LEU A 317 3.65 17.35 0.66
C LEU A 317 4.08 16.89 2.05
N LEU A 318 3.31 17.24 3.09
CA LEU A 318 3.72 17.07 4.49
C LEU A 318 2.94 15.98 5.24
N GLY A 319 2.14 15.15 4.56
CA GLY A 319 1.42 14.05 5.21
C GLY A 319 0.20 14.48 6.03
N THR A 320 -0.52 15.52 5.59
CA THR A 320 -1.69 16.07 6.30
C THR A 320 -2.91 16.20 5.38
N VAL A 321 -4.09 16.23 6.00
CA VAL A 321 -5.37 16.37 5.31
C VAL A 321 -6.00 17.71 5.69
N ASP A 322 -6.44 18.49 4.69
CA ASP A 322 -7.12 19.77 4.92
C ASP A 322 -8.57 19.56 5.41
N ALA A 323 -9.21 20.64 5.86
CA ALA A 323 -10.54 20.58 6.45
C ALA A 323 -11.62 20.11 5.45
N GLU A 324 -11.49 20.44 4.16
CA GLU A 324 -12.45 20.08 3.12
C GLU A 324 -12.42 18.57 2.85
N GLN A 325 -11.23 18.01 2.59
CA GLN A 325 -11.05 16.58 2.41
C GLN A 325 -11.35 15.82 3.72
N GLY A 326 -11.04 16.40 4.88
CA GLY A 326 -11.38 15.84 6.18
C GLY A 326 -12.88 15.74 6.44
N ALA A 327 -13.65 16.75 6.06
CA ALA A 327 -15.12 16.71 6.11
C ALA A 327 -15.69 15.67 5.15
N TRP A 328 -15.18 15.64 3.91
CA TRP A 328 -15.56 14.63 2.91
C TRP A 328 -15.26 13.21 3.40
N LEU A 329 -14.06 12.98 3.97
CA LEU A 329 -13.64 11.66 4.44
C LEU A 329 -14.59 11.14 5.53
N ARG A 330 -14.98 11.98 6.49
CA ARG A 330 -15.95 11.60 7.52
C ARG A 330 -17.30 11.23 6.92
N GLU A 331 -17.76 12.00 5.93
CA GLU A 331 -19.05 11.74 5.29
C GLU A 331 -19.04 10.44 4.49
N VAL A 332 -18.06 10.25 3.61
CA VAL A 332 -17.98 9.08 2.72
C VAL A 332 -17.69 7.77 3.48
N SER A 333 -17.16 7.88 4.71
CA SER A 333 -16.87 6.77 5.62
C SER A 333 -18.09 6.25 6.37
N LYS A 334 -19.21 6.98 6.40
CA LYS A 334 -20.43 6.54 7.09
C LYS A 334 -21.00 5.25 6.51
N GLY A 335 -21.71 4.51 7.36
CA GLY A 335 -22.53 3.36 6.98
C GLY A 335 -21.80 2.01 7.05
N PRO A 336 -22.55 0.91 6.91
CA PRO A 336 -22.10 -0.43 7.30
C PRO A 336 -21.21 -1.14 6.27
N ARG A 337 -21.14 -0.64 5.04
CA ARG A 337 -20.33 -1.26 3.97
C ARG A 337 -18.86 -1.33 4.42
N PRO A 338 -18.18 -2.48 4.35
CA PRO A 338 -16.76 -2.59 4.68
C PRO A 338 -15.89 -1.67 3.82
N LYS A 339 -14.85 -1.09 4.44
CA LYS A 339 -14.01 -0.07 3.79
C LYS A 339 -12.52 -0.42 3.79
N ILE A 340 -11.85 -0.05 2.72
CA ILE A 340 -10.38 -0.10 2.59
C ILE A 340 -9.90 1.34 2.37
N LEU A 341 -9.04 1.85 3.26
CA LEU A 341 -8.35 3.11 3.02
C LEU A 341 -7.12 2.87 2.14
N VAL A 342 -6.89 3.74 1.16
CA VAL A 342 -5.63 3.88 0.42
C VAL A 342 -5.13 5.30 0.64
N THR A 343 -3.90 5.44 1.13
CA THR A 343 -3.33 6.73 1.55
C THR A 343 -1.90 6.90 1.03
N GLY A 344 -1.46 8.14 0.87
CA GLY A 344 -0.09 8.45 0.48
C GLY A 344 0.93 7.94 1.50
N SER A 345 0.71 8.22 2.79
CA SER A 345 1.60 7.81 3.88
C SER A 345 0.91 6.82 4.83
N PRO A 346 1.59 5.73 5.23
CA PRO A 346 1.00 4.67 6.04
C PRO A 346 0.78 5.12 7.49
N LEU A 347 -0.33 4.67 8.09
CA LEU A 347 -0.69 5.01 9.47
C LEU A 347 0.08 4.21 10.51
N TYR A 348 0.58 3.03 10.14
CA TYR A 348 1.49 2.20 10.93
C TYR A 348 2.66 1.79 10.07
N VAL A 349 3.88 2.09 10.52
CA VAL A 349 5.08 1.83 9.74
C VAL A 349 6.33 1.88 10.62
N ASN A 350 7.31 1.05 10.32
CA ASN A 350 8.58 0.96 11.04
C ASN A 350 8.43 0.79 12.57
N GLY A 351 7.38 0.13 13.02
CA GLY A 351 7.08 -0.07 14.44
C GLY A 351 6.51 1.17 15.16
N GLU A 352 6.08 2.19 14.41
CA GLU A 352 5.52 3.43 14.92
C GLU A 352 4.08 3.65 14.42
N HIS A 353 3.32 4.46 15.15
CA HIS A 353 1.93 4.84 14.83
C HIS A 353 1.86 6.32 14.48
N HIS A 354 1.31 6.61 13.30
CA HIS A 354 1.23 7.93 12.69
C HIS A 354 -0.19 8.20 12.19
N PRO A 355 -1.07 8.75 13.04
CA PRO A 355 -2.50 8.76 12.77
C PRO A 355 -2.97 9.71 11.64
N CYS A 356 -2.07 10.53 11.08
CA CYS A 356 -2.30 11.57 10.07
C CYS A 356 -3.34 12.64 10.50
N ALA A 357 -2.87 13.85 10.77
CA ALA A 357 -3.73 14.93 11.27
C ALA A 357 -4.68 15.47 10.20
N ILE A 358 -5.90 15.80 10.63
CA ILE A 358 -6.91 16.50 9.82
C ILE A 358 -7.05 17.93 10.34
N GLU A 359 -6.94 18.92 9.45
CA GLU A 359 -7.21 20.32 9.79
C GLU A 359 -8.67 20.47 10.26
N GLY A 360 -8.87 21.22 11.35
CA GLY A 360 -10.17 21.32 12.03
C GLY A 360 -10.41 20.25 13.11
N GLY A 361 -9.48 19.31 13.30
CA GLY A 361 -9.43 18.42 14.46
C GLY A 361 -9.52 16.94 14.11
N GLY A 362 -9.06 16.09 15.05
CA GLY A 362 -8.97 14.64 14.87
C GLY A 362 -7.92 14.21 13.84
N THR A 363 -7.96 12.93 13.50
CA THR A 363 -7.00 12.29 12.60
C THR A 363 -7.70 11.36 11.60
N VAL A 364 -7.02 11.00 10.53
CA VAL A 364 -7.50 9.99 9.57
C VAL A 364 -7.71 8.66 10.30
N ASP A 365 -6.81 8.31 11.21
CA ASP A 365 -6.92 7.06 11.95
C ASP A 365 -8.10 7.04 12.94
N ASP A 366 -8.50 8.19 13.50
CA ASP A 366 -9.75 8.27 14.27
C ASP A 366 -10.96 7.90 13.41
N VAL A 367 -10.98 8.33 12.13
CA VAL A 367 -12.04 7.94 11.17
C VAL A 367 -11.97 6.46 10.83
N VAL A 368 -10.77 5.91 10.61
CA VAL A 368 -10.59 4.48 10.28
C VAL A 368 -11.02 3.58 11.43
N ARG A 369 -10.69 3.97 12.67
CA ARG A 369 -10.96 3.16 13.87
C ARG A 369 -12.42 3.22 14.33
N ASP A 370 -13.14 4.29 14.00
CA ASP A 370 -14.53 4.43 14.39
C ASP A 370 -15.35 3.20 13.95
N PRO A 371 -15.99 2.47 14.90
CA PRO A 371 -16.76 1.28 14.58
C PRO A 371 -17.92 1.56 13.60
N ALA A 372 -18.46 2.78 13.58
CA ALA A 372 -19.52 3.17 12.66
C ALA A 372 -19.06 3.30 11.20
N HIS A 373 -17.73 3.31 10.95
CA HIS A 373 -17.16 3.42 9.61
C HIS A 373 -16.72 2.08 9.01
N HIS A 374 -16.63 0.99 9.80
CA HIS A 374 -16.40 -0.37 9.29
C HIS A 374 -15.17 -0.54 8.36
N TYR A 375 -14.06 0.16 8.62
CA TYR A 375 -12.81 -0.09 7.89
C TYR A 375 -12.19 -1.43 8.30
N VAL A 376 -11.77 -2.22 7.32
CA VAL A 376 -11.13 -3.52 7.53
C VAL A 376 -9.64 -3.52 7.17
N ALA A 377 -9.20 -2.54 6.39
CA ALA A 377 -7.80 -2.34 6.06
C ALA A 377 -7.47 -0.86 5.78
N ALA A 378 -6.20 -0.50 5.99
CA ALA A 378 -5.63 0.77 5.58
C ALA A 378 -4.25 0.53 4.93
N ILE A 379 -4.10 0.92 3.67
CA ILE A 379 -2.94 0.63 2.83
C ILE A 379 -2.24 1.95 2.48
N GLY A 380 -0.96 2.08 2.82
CA GLY A 380 -0.13 3.26 2.51
C GLY A 380 1.09 2.96 1.66
N GLY A 381 1.51 3.95 0.85
CA GLY A 381 2.78 3.95 0.10
C GLY A 381 3.95 4.57 0.88
N ASP A 382 4.79 5.39 0.24
CA ASP A 382 5.90 6.21 0.77
C ASP A 382 7.10 5.39 1.31
N VAL A 383 6.84 4.36 2.11
CA VAL A 383 7.89 3.48 2.58
C VAL A 383 8.03 2.28 1.63
N HIS A 384 9.10 2.33 0.84
CA HIS A 384 9.48 1.36 -0.20
C HIS A 384 9.87 -0.06 0.28
N ASN A 385 9.00 -0.69 1.04
CA ASN A 385 8.99 -2.11 1.37
C ASN A 385 7.54 -2.53 1.66
N TYR A 386 7.36 -3.79 2.04
CA TYR A 386 6.08 -4.29 2.54
C TYR A 386 6.12 -4.44 4.06
N GLN A 387 5.03 -4.07 4.73
CA GLN A 387 4.81 -4.30 6.16
C GLN A 387 3.33 -4.57 6.42
N ARG A 388 3.01 -5.42 7.41
CA ARG A 388 1.64 -5.63 7.87
C ARG A 388 1.53 -5.66 9.39
N TYR A 389 0.54 -4.92 9.88
CA TYR A 389 0.19 -4.76 11.29
C TYR A 389 -1.32 -5.07 11.46
N PRO A 390 -1.69 -6.27 11.96
CA PRO A 390 -3.07 -6.59 12.30
C PRO A 390 -3.44 -5.97 13.66
N VAL A 391 -3.96 -4.75 13.66
CA VAL A 391 -4.27 -4.01 14.89
C VAL A 391 -5.66 -4.36 15.38
N ASP A 392 -5.78 -4.75 16.65
CA ASP A 392 -7.09 -4.92 17.31
C ASP A 392 -7.64 -3.55 17.72
N VAL A 393 -8.83 -3.23 17.22
CA VAL A 393 -9.60 -2.03 17.54
C VAL A 393 -10.95 -2.48 18.07
N GLU A 394 -11.07 -2.53 19.40
CA GLU A 394 -12.31 -2.90 20.10
C GLU A 394 -12.86 -4.27 19.67
N GLY A 395 -11.98 -5.28 19.54
CA GLY A 395 -12.35 -6.64 19.14
C GLY A 395 -12.48 -6.84 17.63
N ARG A 396 -12.13 -5.82 16.84
CA ARG A 396 -12.18 -5.83 15.37
C ARG A 396 -10.77 -5.62 14.82
N THR A 397 -10.27 -6.58 14.05
CA THR A 397 -8.93 -6.45 13.47
C THR A 397 -8.94 -5.61 12.21
N ILE A 398 -8.17 -4.52 12.19
CA ILE A 398 -7.90 -3.72 10.98
C ILE A 398 -6.49 -4.07 10.48
N GLN A 399 -6.37 -4.45 9.20
CA GLN A 399 -5.07 -4.69 8.58
C GLN A 399 -4.45 -3.37 8.13
N TYR A 400 -3.46 -2.87 8.87
CA TYR A 400 -2.64 -1.76 8.41
C TYR A 400 -1.46 -2.28 7.59
N VAL A 401 -1.33 -1.82 6.35
CA VAL A 401 -0.40 -2.36 5.36
C VAL A 401 0.45 -1.23 4.78
N VAL A 402 1.76 -1.42 4.77
CA VAL A 402 2.70 -0.62 3.98
C VAL A 402 2.95 -1.37 2.68
N SER A 403 2.79 -0.69 1.54
CA SER A 403 2.83 -1.28 0.20
C SER A 403 3.61 -0.43 -0.82
N GLY A 404 4.72 0.19 -0.41
CA GLY A 404 5.52 1.04 -1.29
C GLY A 404 6.56 0.32 -2.15
N GLY A 405 6.53 -1.01 -2.19
CA GLY A 405 7.54 -1.80 -2.88
C GLY A 405 7.46 -1.81 -4.42
N GLY A 406 6.72 -0.92 -5.08
CA GLY A 406 6.33 -1.07 -6.49
C GLY A 406 7.36 -0.63 -7.53
N GLY A 407 8.44 0.06 -7.15
CA GLY A 407 9.51 0.40 -8.09
C GLY A 407 10.66 1.21 -7.52
N ALA A 408 10.35 2.24 -6.74
CA ALA A 408 11.34 3.13 -6.14
C ALA A 408 12.34 2.39 -5.23
N PHE A 409 13.56 2.92 -5.05
CA PHE A 409 14.63 2.32 -4.23
C PHE A 409 14.12 1.69 -2.91
N THR A 410 14.60 0.51 -2.55
CA THR A 410 14.05 -0.22 -1.37
C THR A 410 14.40 0.51 -0.06
N HIS A 411 13.49 0.55 0.91
CA HIS A 411 13.77 1.00 2.28
C HIS A 411 14.18 -0.17 3.18
N ALA A 412 15.22 0.03 4.00
CA ALA A 412 15.85 -1.00 4.81
C ALA A 412 14.97 -1.53 5.97
N THR A 413 14.40 -2.73 5.83
CA THR A 413 13.60 -3.36 6.90
C THR A 413 14.43 -3.78 8.11
N HIS A 414 15.74 -4.01 7.96
CA HIS A 414 16.63 -4.34 9.09
C HIS A 414 16.80 -3.20 10.12
N THR A 415 16.35 -1.99 9.79
CA THR A 415 16.35 -0.84 10.70
C THR A 415 15.06 -0.73 11.52
N ILE A 416 14.05 -1.56 11.22
CA ILE A 416 12.79 -1.62 11.97
C ILE A 416 13.05 -2.30 13.33
N PRO A 417 12.69 -1.65 14.47
CA PRO A 417 12.84 -2.24 15.80
C PRO A 417 11.91 -3.45 16.00
N GLY A 418 12.06 -4.12 17.14
CA GLY A 418 11.08 -5.12 17.56
C GLY A 418 9.70 -4.47 17.70
N VAL A 419 8.68 -5.10 17.12
CA VAL A 419 7.33 -4.51 17.00
C VAL A 419 6.53 -4.76 18.28
N SER A 420 6.00 -3.67 18.85
CA SER A 420 5.14 -3.67 20.04
C SER A 420 4.24 -2.42 20.03
N VAL A 421 3.49 -2.20 18.95
CA VAL A 421 2.69 -0.98 18.71
C VAL A 421 1.26 -1.35 18.34
N GLY A 422 0.26 -0.65 18.88
CA GLY A 422 -1.16 -0.95 18.60
C GLY A 422 -1.54 -2.39 18.99
N ASN A 423 -0.99 -2.92 20.07
CA ASN A 423 -1.13 -4.32 20.50
C ASN A 423 -0.62 -5.37 19.51
N VAL A 424 0.07 -4.96 18.43
CA VAL A 424 0.74 -5.87 17.50
C VAL A 424 2.10 -6.25 18.05
N THR A 425 2.38 -7.56 18.06
CA THR A 425 3.67 -8.10 18.47
C THR A 425 4.48 -8.56 17.26
N GLU A 426 5.71 -8.99 17.51
CA GLU A 426 6.57 -9.56 16.46
C GLU A 426 5.98 -10.83 15.82
N GLU A 427 5.17 -11.61 16.55
CA GLU A 427 4.55 -12.83 16.04
C GLU A 427 3.51 -12.53 14.95
N ASP A 428 2.87 -11.36 15.06
CA ASP A 428 1.84 -10.87 14.15
C ASP A 428 2.43 -10.11 12.96
N PHE A 429 3.54 -9.40 13.21
CA PHE A 429 4.19 -8.53 12.24
C PHE A 429 4.74 -9.30 11.04
N ARG A 430 4.53 -8.75 9.84
CA ARG A 430 5.13 -9.26 8.60
C ARG A 430 5.83 -8.12 7.88
N CYS A 431 6.96 -8.40 7.26
CA CYS A 431 7.62 -7.47 6.34
C CYS A 431 8.29 -8.21 5.19
N TYR A 432 8.42 -7.52 4.06
CA TYR A 432 9.25 -7.97 2.94
C TYR A 432 10.05 -6.77 2.38
N PRO A 433 11.37 -6.89 2.17
CA PRO A 433 12.20 -8.07 2.44
C PRO A 433 12.29 -8.41 3.93
N LEU A 434 12.59 -9.68 4.24
CA LEU A 434 12.92 -10.07 5.62
C LEU A 434 14.08 -9.22 6.13
N ARG A 435 14.05 -8.87 7.42
CA ARG A 435 15.11 -8.04 8.04
C ARG A 435 16.51 -8.63 7.80
N GLY A 436 16.66 -9.96 7.84
CA GLY A 436 17.91 -10.64 7.51
C GLY A 436 18.35 -10.43 6.05
N ASP A 437 17.44 -10.58 5.08
CA ASP A 437 17.75 -10.35 3.66
C ASP A 437 18.08 -8.90 3.37
N SER A 438 17.35 -7.97 3.99
CA SER A 438 17.64 -6.54 3.90
C SER A 438 19.06 -6.26 4.38
N LEU A 439 19.44 -6.72 5.57
CA LEU A 439 20.79 -6.49 6.09
C LEU A 439 21.87 -7.10 5.18
N ALA A 440 21.69 -8.35 4.74
CA ALA A 440 22.64 -8.99 3.82
C ALA A 440 22.78 -8.22 2.50
N PHE A 441 21.67 -7.74 1.93
CA PHE A 441 21.68 -6.92 0.72
C PHE A 441 22.44 -5.61 0.92
N TYR A 442 22.10 -4.83 1.96
CA TYR A 442 22.77 -3.56 2.23
C TYR A 442 24.24 -3.73 2.61
N SER A 443 24.61 -4.87 3.19
CA SER A 443 26.01 -5.19 3.49
C SER A 443 26.86 -5.31 2.23
N VAL A 444 26.34 -5.97 1.18
CA VAL A 444 27.02 -6.09 -0.11
C VAL A 444 27.06 -4.74 -0.82
N LEU A 445 25.95 -4.01 -0.82
CA LEU A 445 25.82 -2.70 -1.44
C LEU A 445 26.85 -1.71 -0.85
N HIS A 446 26.92 -1.60 0.48
CA HIS A 446 27.88 -0.72 1.15
C HIS A 446 29.32 -1.22 0.99
N GLY A 447 29.55 -2.53 1.05
CA GLY A 447 30.87 -3.12 0.79
C GLY A 447 31.40 -2.78 -0.61
N ARG A 448 30.52 -2.74 -1.62
CA ARG A 448 30.87 -2.29 -2.98
C ARG A 448 31.16 -0.80 -3.01
N ARG A 449 30.25 0.03 -2.48
CA ARG A 449 30.35 1.50 -2.53
C ARG A 449 31.57 2.05 -1.79
N LEU A 450 31.90 1.46 -0.64
CA LEU A 450 33.06 1.85 0.17
C LEU A 450 34.35 1.13 -0.23
N ARG A 451 34.31 0.27 -1.26
CA ARG A 451 35.45 -0.59 -1.68
C ARG A 451 35.98 -1.51 -0.55
N LEU A 452 35.15 -1.82 0.44
CA LEU A 452 35.47 -2.63 1.62
C LEU A 452 34.66 -3.95 1.66
N ARG A 453 34.55 -4.63 0.51
CA ARG A 453 33.72 -5.85 0.34
C ARG A 453 34.01 -6.93 1.39
N ARG A 454 35.30 -7.24 1.63
CA ARG A 454 35.71 -8.26 2.61
C ARG A 454 35.25 -7.92 4.02
N PHE A 455 35.18 -6.63 4.36
CA PHE A 455 34.78 -6.21 5.70
C PHE A 455 33.25 -6.16 5.87
N PHE A 456 32.51 -5.63 4.89
CA PHE A 456 31.07 -5.42 5.05
C PHE A 456 30.20 -6.63 4.70
N THR A 457 30.56 -7.46 3.72
CA THR A 457 29.65 -8.49 3.22
C THR A 457 29.27 -9.49 4.31
N LEU A 458 27.98 -9.63 4.56
CA LEU A 458 27.37 -10.68 5.37
C LEU A 458 26.62 -11.66 4.47
N THR A 459 26.72 -12.94 4.78
CA THR A 459 25.85 -13.97 4.19
C THR A 459 24.41 -13.81 4.71
N GLY A 460 23.44 -14.42 4.02
CA GLY A 460 22.04 -14.41 4.47
C GLY A 460 21.86 -15.03 5.87
N ALA A 461 22.59 -16.11 6.16
CA ALA A 461 22.56 -16.77 7.47
C ALA A 461 23.19 -15.89 8.57
N GLU A 462 24.36 -15.28 8.32
CA GLU A 462 24.99 -14.35 9.27
C GLU A 462 24.10 -13.14 9.57
N ALA A 463 23.49 -12.55 8.54
CA ALA A 463 22.61 -11.41 8.67
C ALA A 463 21.32 -11.76 9.43
N THR A 464 20.73 -12.92 9.15
CA THR A 464 19.53 -13.40 9.85
C THR A 464 19.84 -13.68 11.33
N ALA A 465 20.96 -14.36 11.62
CA ALA A 465 21.35 -14.69 12.98
C ALA A 465 21.63 -13.44 13.84
N VAL A 466 22.29 -12.41 13.29
CA VAL A 466 22.58 -11.18 14.06
C VAL A 466 21.33 -10.30 14.25
N VAL A 467 20.38 -10.32 13.31
CA VAL A 467 19.07 -9.67 13.49
C VAL A 467 18.29 -10.37 14.59
N ALA A 468 18.22 -11.72 14.56
CA ALA A 468 17.58 -12.54 15.57
C ALA A 468 18.17 -12.28 16.97
N GLU A 469 19.51 -12.25 17.11
CA GLU A 469 20.19 -11.90 18.37
C GLU A 469 19.76 -10.51 18.89
N ARG A 470 19.78 -9.49 18.03
CA ARG A 470 19.55 -8.10 18.43
C ARG A 470 18.12 -7.78 18.82
N LEU A 471 17.18 -8.38 18.11
CA LEU A 471 15.76 -8.21 18.38
C LEU A 471 15.28 -9.22 19.42
N GLY A 472 16.01 -10.32 19.61
CA GLY A 472 15.63 -11.36 20.53
C GLY A 472 14.46 -12.20 20.04
N ILE A 473 14.43 -12.48 18.74
CA ILE A 473 13.33 -13.13 18.04
C ILE A 473 13.89 -14.38 17.35
N PRO A 474 13.06 -15.40 17.07
CA PRO A 474 13.51 -16.53 16.27
C PRO A 474 13.88 -16.08 14.83
N PRO A 475 14.78 -16.81 14.14
CA PRO A 475 15.03 -16.60 12.72
C PRO A 475 13.73 -16.67 11.91
N THR A 476 13.49 -15.66 11.05
CA THR A 476 12.24 -15.56 10.28
C THR A 476 12.18 -16.50 9.08
N ARG A 477 13.35 -16.98 8.60
CA ARG A 477 13.43 -17.98 7.51
C ARG A 477 13.58 -19.38 8.10
N SER A 478 12.75 -20.30 7.63
CA SER A 478 12.78 -21.72 7.98
C SER A 478 14.12 -22.36 7.63
N GLY A 479 14.59 -23.30 8.45
CA GLY A 479 15.82 -24.05 8.17
C GLY A 479 17.12 -23.22 8.17
N THR A 480 17.11 -22.01 8.74
CA THR A 480 18.33 -21.19 8.84
C THR A 480 19.38 -21.92 9.68
N PRO A 481 20.60 -22.18 9.15
CA PRO A 481 21.63 -22.90 9.88
C PRO A 481 22.14 -22.08 11.07
N PRO A 482 22.57 -22.71 12.18
CA PRO A 482 23.14 -22.00 13.30
C PRO A 482 24.45 -21.31 12.88
N VAL A 483 24.57 -20.03 13.21
CA VAL A 483 25.77 -19.24 12.89
C VAL A 483 26.41 -18.71 14.17
N ARG A 484 27.72 -18.95 14.32
CA ARG A 484 28.51 -18.33 15.39
C ARG A 484 28.73 -16.85 15.10
N LEU A 485 28.09 -15.99 15.89
CA LEU A 485 28.19 -14.54 15.73
C LEU A 485 29.56 -14.00 16.20
N THR A 486 30.36 -13.52 15.25
CA THR A 486 31.67 -12.89 15.49
C THR A 486 31.53 -11.41 15.85
N ARG A 487 32.61 -10.80 16.37
CA ARG A 487 32.66 -9.35 16.62
C ARG A 487 32.48 -8.53 15.34
N ARG A 488 33.03 -9.00 14.21
CA ARG A 488 32.87 -8.36 12.89
C ARG A 488 31.40 -8.31 12.48
N ILE A 489 30.68 -9.42 12.58
CA ILE A 489 29.25 -9.50 12.19
C ILE A 489 28.44 -8.48 13.01
N ARG A 490 28.63 -8.46 14.34
CA ARG A 490 27.97 -7.49 15.22
C ARG A 490 28.34 -6.04 14.90
N LEU A 491 29.60 -5.76 14.57
CA LEU A 491 30.05 -4.42 14.20
C LEU A 491 29.39 -3.96 12.88
N VAL A 492 29.40 -4.79 11.85
CA VAL A 492 28.76 -4.49 10.56
C VAL A 492 27.27 -4.21 10.75
N ALA A 493 26.55 -5.06 11.49
CA ALA A 493 25.15 -4.84 11.81
C ALA A 493 24.91 -3.51 12.55
N SER A 494 25.83 -3.08 13.42
CA SER A 494 25.76 -1.76 14.08
C SER A 494 25.96 -0.62 13.10
N LEU A 495 26.97 -0.72 12.23
CA LEU A 495 27.31 0.31 11.25
C LEU A 495 26.18 0.51 10.22
N LEU A 496 25.50 -0.58 9.84
CA LEU A 496 24.36 -0.55 8.93
C LEU A 496 23.02 -0.24 9.64
N GLY A 497 23.04 0.05 10.94
CA GLY A 497 21.85 0.53 11.65
C GLY A 497 20.83 -0.56 11.97
N THR A 498 21.25 -1.84 12.05
CA THR A 498 20.35 -2.92 12.47
C THR A 498 19.76 -2.60 13.83
N ALA A 499 18.43 -2.63 13.92
CA ALA A 499 17.70 -2.25 15.11
C ALA A 499 17.98 -3.19 16.30
N ARG A 500 17.51 -2.77 17.48
CA ARG A 500 17.61 -3.53 18.73
C ARG A 500 16.24 -3.56 19.42
N ARG A 501 16.12 -4.37 20.46
CA ARG A 501 14.94 -4.37 21.35
C ARG A 501 14.61 -2.96 21.86
N PRO A 502 13.31 -2.62 21.97
CA PRO A 502 12.87 -1.44 22.71
C PRO A 502 13.46 -1.45 24.14
N GLY A 503 14.07 -0.34 24.57
CA GLY A 503 14.62 -0.20 25.92
C GLY A 503 16.11 -0.51 26.13
N ASP A 504 16.83 -1.05 25.12
CA ASP A 504 18.29 -1.24 25.23
C ASP A 504 19.03 0.12 25.14
N PRO A 505 19.85 0.52 26.13
CA PRO A 505 20.54 1.81 26.13
C PRO A 505 21.41 1.97 24.88
N SER A 506 21.23 3.09 24.18
CA SER A 506 22.03 3.41 23.01
C SER A 506 23.48 3.67 23.41
N ARG A 507 24.39 2.70 23.21
CA ARG A 507 25.83 2.99 23.21
C ARG A 507 26.15 4.06 22.15
N PRO A 508 27.18 4.90 22.37
CA PRO A 508 27.52 6.00 21.47
C PRO A 508 27.67 5.46 20.04
N ARG A 509 26.76 5.93 19.18
CA ARG A 509 26.70 5.60 17.77
C ARG A 509 27.83 6.40 17.12
N LEU A 510 28.76 5.75 16.44
CA LEU A 510 29.65 6.45 15.51
C LEU A 510 28.76 7.37 14.64
N ALA A 511 29.13 8.65 14.51
CA ALA A 511 28.41 9.67 13.72
C ALA A 511 28.12 9.23 12.26
N VAL A 512 28.76 8.14 11.84
CA VAL A 512 28.43 7.27 10.71
C VAL A 512 26.93 6.93 10.61
N ARG A 513 26.13 6.86 11.68
CA ARG A 513 24.67 6.60 11.56
C ARG A 513 23.95 7.69 10.75
N THR A 514 24.21 8.97 10.99
CA THR A 514 23.49 10.04 10.28
C THR A 514 24.01 10.18 8.85
N VAL A 515 25.31 9.93 8.66
CA VAL A 515 25.96 9.99 7.37
C VAL A 515 25.61 8.77 6.51
N CYS A 516 25.85 7.54 6.97
CA CYS A 516 25.59 6.31 6.20
C CYS A 516 24.11 6.01 5.98
N THR A 517 23.23 6.16 6.97
CA THR A 517 21.82 5.78 6.77
C THR A 517 21.02 6.87 6.01
N GLY A 518 21.35 8.15 6.21
CA GLY A 518 20.66 9.28 5.59
C GLY A 518 21.14 9.64 4.18
N LEU A 519 22.47 9.58 3.90
CA LEU A 519 23.02 9.88 2.56
C LEU A 519 23.14 8.65 1.67
N PHE A 520 23.02 7.42 2.20
CA PHE A 520 23.31 6.20 1.44
C PHE A 520 22.12 5.24 1.30
N SER A 521 21.04 5.36 2.07
CA SER A 521 19.83 4.55 1.83
C SER A 521 19.02 5.04 0.62
N SER A 522 18.89 6.36 0.45
CA SER A 522 18.17 7.02 -0.65
C SER A 522 18.95 7.06 -1.97
N ALA A 523 20.27 6.92 -1.94
CA ALA A 523 21.13 7.01 -3.12
C ALA A 523 21.36 5.68 -3.86
N SER A 524 20.56 4.65 -3.58
CA SER A 524 20.90 3.27 -3.89
C SER A 524 19.90 2.60 -4.84
N ALA A 525 19.73 3.19 -6.03
CA ALA A 525 19.21 2.45 -7.16
C ALA A 525 20.21 1.31 -7.47
N THR A 526 19.92 0.11 -6.97
CA THR A 526 20.65 -1.08 -7.40
C THR A 526 20.13 -1.51 -8.76
N TYR A 527 21.01 -1.55 -9.76
CA TYR A 527 20.69 -2.01 -11.12
C TYR A 527 20.89 -3.52 -11.31
N ARG A 528 20.84 -4.31 -10.22
CA ARG A 528 20.95 -5.78 -10.30
C ARG A 528 20.02 -6.44 -9.29
N PRO A 529 19.30 -7.50 -9.70
CA PRO A 529 18.53 -8.36 -8.80
C PRO A 529 19.36 -8.94 -7.63
N PRO A 530 18.72 -9.29 -6.50
CA PRO A 530 17.30 -9.10 -6.22
C PRO A 530 16.96 -7.63 -5.88
N PHE A 531 15.88 -7.10 -6.45
CA PHE A 531 15.40 -5.73 -6.22
C PHE A 531 14.52 -5.58 -4.97
N PHE A 532 13.99 -6.69 -4.43
CA PHE A 532 13.04 -6.71 -3.32
C PHE A 532 11.82 -5.79 -3.52
N LYS A 533 11.20 -5.90 -4.69
CA LYS A 533 9.94 -5.21 -5.00
C LYS A 533 8.74 -6.08 -4.70
N SER A 534 7.59 -5.45 -4.57
CA SER A 534 6.35 -6.12 -4.24
C SER A 534 5.12 -5.39 -4.77
N PHE A 535 4.03 -6.13 -4.91
CA PHE A 535 2.71 -5.63 -5.25
C PHE A 535 1.65 -6.52 -4.58
N LEU A 536 0.43 -6.02 -4.45
CA LEU A 536 -0.66 -6.74 -3.80
C LEU A 536 -1.73 -7.16 -4.80
N ARG A 537 -2.36 -8.30 -4.51
CA ARG A 537 -3.66 -8.69 -5.07
C ARG A 537 -4.65 -8.84 -3.92
N LEU A 538 -5.84 -8.27 -4.11
CA LEU A 538 -6.96 -8.44 -3.21
C LEU A 538 -8.07 -9.16 -3.96
N ASP A 539 -8.46 -10.34 -3.47
CA ASP A 539 -9.60 -11.10 -3.97
C ASP A 539 -10.76 -10.90 -2.99
N VAL A 540 -11.84 -10.28 -3.47
CA VAL A 540 -13.01 -9.90 -2.69
C VAL A 540 -14.13 -10.89 -2.94
N THR A 541 -14.82 -11.26 -1.86
CA THR A 541 -16.08 -12.02 -1.86
C THR A 541 -17.04 -11.35 -0.87
N PRO A 542 -18.35 -11.70 -0.85
CA PRO A 542 -19.26 -11.22 0.19
C PRO A 542 -18.80 -11.52 1.63
N ALA A 543 -18.06 -12.61 1.82
CA ALA A 543 -17.69 -13.10 3.15
C ALA A 543 -16.34 -12.56 3.63
N ALA A 544 -15.37 -12.35 2.74
CA ALA A 544 -13.99 -12.01 3.09
C ALA A 544 -13.21 -11.37 1.93
N ILE A 545 -12.10 -10.73 2.28
CA ILE A 545 -11.04 -10.29 1.36
C ILE A 545 -9.80 -11.14 1.61
N SER A 546 -9.27 -11.79 0.57
CA SER A 546 -7.94 -12.40 0.60
C SER A 546 -6.91 -11.39 0.08
N LEU A 547 -6.07 -10.87 0.95
CA LEU A 547 -4.95 -9.98 0.61
C LEU A 547 -3.67 -10.81 0.51
N ARG A 548 -3.00 -10.72 -0.64
CA ARG A 548 -1.72 -11.39 -0.90
C ARG A 548 -0.66 -10.39 -1.34
N CYS A 549 0.52 -10.47 -0.74
CA CYS A 549 1.71 -9.72 -1.14
C CYS A 549 2.60 -10.62 -1.99
N PHE A 550 2.91 -10.17 -3.22
CA PHE A 550 3.76 -10.89 -4.15
C PHE A 550 5.14 -10.24 -4.22
N ALA A 551 6.18 -11.05 -4.32
CA ALA A 551 7.55 -10.60 -4.58
C ALA A 551 7.81 -10.38 -6.08
N ALA A 552 8.61 -9.36 -6.37
CA ALA A 552 9.23 -9.10 -7.66
C ALA A 552 10.72 -8.83 -7.43
N THR A 553 11.56 -9.86 -7.61
CA THR A 553 13.01 -9.74 -7.40
C THR A 553 13.77 -9.30 -8.65
N GLY A 554 13.18 -9.44 -9.83
CA GLY A 554 13.85 -9.28 -11.13
C GLY A 554 14.47 -10.58 -11.68
N ASN A 555 14.23 -11.72 -11.02
CA ASN A 555 14.65 -13.03 -11.53
C ASN A 555 13.57 -13.65 -12.42
N ARG A 556 13.98 -14.33 -13.49
CA ARG A 556 13.07 -14.87 -14.53
C ARG A 556 12.06 -15.89 -13.97
N ALA A 557 12.49 -16.80 -13.12
CA ALA A 557 11.60 -17.82 -12.53
C ALA A 557 10.43 -17.17 -11.76
N GLN A 558 10.71 -16.09 -11.03
CA GLN A 558 9.73 -15.39 -10.21
C GLN A 558 8.87 -14.41 -11.02
N GLU A 559 9.27 -14.01 -12.23
CA GLU A 559 8.35 -13.35 -13.15
C GLU A 559 7.25 -14.30 -13.63
N LEU A 560 7.59 -15.57 -13.84
CA LEU A 560 6.69 -16.60 -14.36
C LEU A 560 5.74 -17.12 -13.27
N ASP A 561 6.26 -17.27 -12.06
CA ASP A 561 5.52 -17.70 -10.88
C ASP A 561 5.88 -16.82 -9.66
N PRO A 562 5.26 -15.62 -9.54
CA PRO A 562 5.57 -14.67 -8.47
C PRO A 562 5.35 -15.26 -7.07
N PRO A 563 6.38 -15.29 -6.19
CA PRO A 563 6.24 -15.81 -4.84
C PRO A 563 5.28 -14.99 -4.00
N VAL A 564 4.49 -15.65 -3.15
CA VAL A 564 3.62 -15.00 -2.16
C VAL A 564 4.39 -14.86 -0.85
N GLU A 565 4.72 -13.63 -0.47
CA GLU A 565 5.52 -13.31 0.73
C GLU A 565 4.70 -13.18 2.01
N ASP A 566 3.42 -12.85 1.84
CA ASP A 566 2.43 -12.79 2.92
C ASP A 566 1.02 -12.97 2.35
N ALA A 567 0.15 -13.59 3.13
CA ALA A 567 -1.25 -13.81 2.79
C ALA A 567 -2.11 -13.71 4.05
N VAL A 568 -3.20 -12.97 3.96
CA VAL A 568 -4.17 -12.82 5.06
C VAL A 568 -5.60 -12.82 4.51
N THR A 569 -6.50 -13.50 5.21
CA THR A 569 -7.94 -13.44 4.96
C THR A 569 -8.58 -12.50 5.97
N ILE A 570 -9.29 -11.49 5.46
CA ILE A 570 -9.94 -10.44 6.23
C ILE A 570 -11.46 -10.69 6.16
N PRO A 571 -12.11 -11.11 7.25
CA PRO A 571 -13.56 -11.33 7.23
C PRO A 571 -14.33 -10.02 7.05
N LEU A 572 -15.37 -10.05 6.22
CA LEU A 572 -16.29 -8.92 5.96
C LEU A 572 -17.61 -9.02 6.71
N THR A 573 -18.00 -10.23 7.12
CA THR A 573 -19.17 -10.46 7.96
C THR A 573 -18.77 -10.47 9.43
N GLY A 574 -19.57 -9.81 10.27
CA GLY A 574 -19.26 -9.57 11.68
C GLY A 574 -19.03 -10.87 12.45
N GLY A 575 -17.78 -11.14 12.81
CA GLY A 575 -17.45 -12.08 13.86
C GLY A 575 -17.90 -11.52 15.21
N SER A 576 -19.18 -11.64 15.52
CA SER A 576 -19.59 -11.75 16.91
C SER A 576 -18.97 -13.05 17.44
N ARG A 577 -17.78 -12.96 18.04
CA ARG A 577 -17.37 -13.96 19.03
C ARG A 577 -18.19 -13.69 20.29
N ALA A 578 -19.47 -14.06 20.26
CA ALA A 578 -20.15 -14.44 21.48
C ALA A 578 -19.44 -15.72 21.97
N ALA A 579 -19.00 -15.68 23.22
CA ALA A 579 -18.38 -16.81 23.88
C ALA A 579 -19.35 -17.99 23.95
N GLU A 580 -19.22 -18.94 23.03
CA GLU A 580 -19.71 -20.30 23.27
C GLU A 580 -18.59 -21.07 23.97
N SER A 581 -18.70 -21.12 25.29
CA SER A 581 -18.07 -22.15 26.12
C SER A 581 -18.65 -23.51 25.72
N GLY A 582 -18.09 -24.11 24.66
CA GLY A 582 -18.37 -25.46 24.21
C GLY A 582 -17.25 -26.41 24.65
N ARG A 583 -17.55 -27.18 25.70
CA ARG A 583 -16.79 -28.33 26.21
C ARG A 583 -16.23 -29.20 25.05
N PRO A 584 -14.97 -29.68 25.11
CA PRO A 584 -14.45 -30.55 24.05
C PRO A 584 -15.25 -31.87 24.02
N PRO A 585 -15.55 -32.42 22.82
CA PRO A 585 -16.15 -33.74 22.71
C PRO A 585 -15.17 -34.80 23.22
N ALA A 586 -15.70 -35.73 24.01
CA ALA A 586 -14.97 -36.87 24.54
C ALA A 586 -14.39 -37.71 23.39
N THR A 587 -13.12 -38.05 23.52
CA THR A 587 -12.45 -39.06 22.71
C THR A 587 -12.96 -40.44 23.13
N ASP A 588 -13.83 -41.06 22.33
CA ASP A 588 -14.10 -42.49 22.45
C ASP A 588 -12.90 -43.28 21.92
N GLY A 589 -12.30 -44.04 22.83
CA GLY A 589 -11.15 -44.90 22.57
C GLY A 589 -11.56 -46.14 21.77
N PHE A 590 -10.92 -46.34 20.62
CA PHE A 590 -10.86 -47.65 19.98
C PHE A 590 -9.87 -48.52 20.75
N THR A 591 -10.40 -49.53 21.43
CA THR A 591 -9.64 -50.63 22.00
C THR A 591 -9.50 -51.71 20.93
N VAL A 592 -8.25 -52.01 20.54
CA VAL A 592 -7.92 -53.19 19.74
C VAL A 592 -7.77 -54.37 20.70
N GLN A 593 -8.56 -55.43 20.50
CA GLN A 593 -8.32 -56.74 21.10
C GLN A 593 -8.08 -57.78 20.00
N ALA A 594 -6.98 -58.53 20.21
CA ALA A 594 -6.54 -59.81 19.65
C ALA A 594 -6.35 -59.91 18.13
#